data_AF-A0A553RMP7-F1
#
_entry.id   AF-A0A553RMP7-F1
#
_cell.length_a   1.000
_cell.length_b   1.000
_cell.length_c   1.000
_cell.angle_alpha   90.00
_cell.angle_beta   90.00
_cell.angle_gamma   90.00
#
_symmetry.space_group_name_H-M   'P 1'
#
loop_
_entity.id
_entity.type
_entity.pdbx_description
1 polymer ?
#
loop_
_entity_poly.entity_id
_entity_poly.type
_entity_poly.pdbx_seq_one_letter_code
_entity_poly.pdbx_strand_id
1 'polypeptide(L)' 'MCFIGVGAMTWSPLACGLITGKYSDGVPDCSRATIKGYQWLKERVYSEEGRRQLAKIKELHLLADRLGCTPAQLAI' A
#
# COMPACT_ATOMS: atom_id res chain seq x y z
N MET A 1 27.63 -22.95 16.52
CA MET A 1 26.27 -22.65 16.03
C MET A 1 26.40 -21.52 15.02
N CYS A 2 26.56 -21.84 13.73
CA CYS A 2 26.73 -20.83 12.68
C CYS A 2 25.37 -20.22 12.33
N PHE A 3 25.22 -18.91 12.55
CA PHE A 3 24.16 -18.14 11.90
C PHE A 3 24.48 -18.04 10.42
N ILE A 4 23.55 -18.42 9.53
CA ILE A 4 23.77 -18.54 8.08
C ILE A 4 23.86 -17.17 7.37
N GLY A 5 23.94 -16.06 8.12
CA GLY A 5 24.20 -14.72 7.56
C GLY A 5 23.23 -14.24 6.47
N VAL A 6 22.05 -14.85 6.34
CA VAL A 6 21.10 -14.52 5.27
C VAL A 6 20.48 -13.16 5.54
N GLY A 7 20.75 -12.20 4.65
CA GLY A 7 20.14 -10.86 4.67
C GLY A 7 18.74 -10.85 4.07
N ALA A 8 17.89 -9.93 4.52
CA ALA A 8 16.54 -9.73 3.98
C ALA A 8 16.51 -8.49 3.07
N MET A 9 16.09 -8.67 1.82
CA MET A 9 15.78 -7.57 0.91
C MET A 9 14.26 -7.54 0.66
N THR A 10 13.58 -6.55 1.23
CA THR A 10 12.14 -6.39 1.09
C THR A 10 11.79 -5.62 -0.19
N TRP A 11 10.60 -5.87 -0.72
CA TRP A 11 10.10 -5.24 -1.94
C TRP A 11 8.66 -4.78 -1.76
N SER A 12 8.21 -3.83 -2.59
CA SER A 12 6.86 -3.23 -2.52
C SER A 12 6.49 -2.61 -1.17
N PRO A 13 7.29 -1.65 -0.64
CA PRO A 13 7.06 -1.04 0.68
C PRO A 13 5.69 -0.35 0.78
N LEU A 14 5.15 0.13 -0.34
CA LEU A 14 3.86 0.82 -0.39
C LEU A 14 2.70 -0.06 -0.88
N ALA A 15 2.87 -1.39 -0.89
CA ALA A 15 1.88 -2.36 -1.39
C ALA A 15 1.30 -1.97 -2.76
N CYS A 16 2.19 -1.78 -3.75
CA CYS A 16 1.83 -1.30 -5.10
C CYS A 16 1.17 0.08 -5.16
N GLY A 17 1.32 0.90 -4.11
CA GLY A 17 0.73 2.22 -4.00
C GLY A 17 -0.56 2.27 -3.19
N LEU A 18 -0.99 1.16 -2.58
CA LEU A 18 -2.15 1.13 -1.68
C LEU A 18 -1.99 2.11 -0.52
N ILE A 19 -0.81 2.13 0.09
CA ILE A 19 -0.51 2.89 1.33
C ILE A 19 -0.47 4.40 1.09
N THR A 20 -0.32 4.84 -0.16
CA THR A 20 -0.41 6.28 -0.48
C THR A 20 -1.84 6.81 -0.41
N GLY A 21 -2.85 5.94 -0.19
CA GLY A 21 -4.27 6.30 -0.14
C GLY A 21 -4.89 6.67 -1.49
N LYS A 22 -4.16 6.52 -2.60
CA LYS A 22 -4.67 6.84 -3.96
C LYS A 22 -5.87 6.01 -4.38
N TYR A 23 -6.12 4.89 -3.68
CA TYR A 23 -7.21 3.96 -3.96
C TYR A 23 -8.40 4.10 -3.00
N SER A 24 -8.37 5.09 -2.10
CA SER A 24 -9.41 5.31 -1.07
C SER A 24 -10.80 5.58 -1.64
N ASP A 25 -10.86 6.19 -2.83
CA ASP A 25 -12.10 6.58 -3.52
C ASP A 25 -12.30 5.83 -4.84
N GLY A 26 -11.56 4.74 -5.07
CA GLY A 26 -11.59 3.94 -6.29
C GLY A 26 -10.25 3.92 -7.03
N VAL A 27 -10.23 3.33 -8.22
CA VAL A 27 -9.00 3.18 -9.03
C VAL A 27 -8.81 4.39 -9.94
N PRO A 28 -7.76 5.22 -9.76
CA PRO A 28 -7.49 6.36 -10.65
C PRO A 28 -7.09 5.92 -12.05
N ASP A 29 -7.48 6.69 -13.07
CA ASP A 29 -7.28 6.37 -14.50
C ASP A 29 -5.80 6.20 -14.91
N CYS A 30 -4.87 6.87 -14.22
CA CYS A 30 -3.42 6.78 -14.45
C CYS A 30 -2.68 5.92 -13.39
N SER A 31 -3.39 5.06 -12.66
CA SER A 31 -2.77 4.23 -11.61
C SER A 31 -2.24 2.90 -12.14
N ARG A 32 -1.36 2.24 -11.38
CA ARG A 32 -0.82 0.92 -11.77
C ARG A 32 -1.92 -0.13 -12.03
N ALA A 33 -3.08 0.02 -11.40
CA ALA A 33 -4.20 -0.89 -11.54
C ALA A 33 -4.98 -0.72 -12.87
N THR A 34 -4.69 0.30 -13.68
CA THR A 34 -5.26 0.48 -15.03
C THR A 34 -4.38 -0.07 -16.15
N ILE A 35 -3.13 -0.45 -15.85
CA ILE A 35 -2.21 -1.06 -16.81
C ILE A 35 -2.67 -2.48 -17.15
N LYS A 36 -2.68 -2.83 -18.44
CA LYS A 36 -2.99 -4.18 -18.92
C LYS A 36 -2.04 -5.21 -18.26
N GLY A 37 -2.59 -6.23 -17.59
CA GLY A 37 -1.85 -7.21 -16.79
C GLY A 37 -1.94 -6.99 -15.27
N TYR A 38 -2.47 -5.85 -14.81
CA TYR A 38 -2.65 -5.52 -13.39
C TYR A 38 -4.12 -5.57 -12.94
N GLN A 39 -4.99 -6.27 -13.69
CA GLN A 39 -6.40 -6.43 -13.32
C GLN A 39 -6.59 -7.04 -11.92
N TRP A 40 -5.70 -7.97 -11.53
CA TRP A 40 -5.68 -8.56 -10.19
C TRP A 40 -5.53 -7.51 -9.07
N LEU A 41 -4.84 -6.39 -9.34
CA LEU A 41 -4.67 -5.31 -8.36
C LEU A 41 -5.96 -4.52 -8.21
N LYS A 42 -6.68 -4.30 -9.32
CA LYS A 42 -8.02 -3.69 -9.31
C LYS A 42 -9.00 -4.58 -8.55
N GLU A 43 -9.05 -5.88 -8.83
CA GLU A 43 -9.88 -6.85 -8.12
C GLU A 43 -9.57 -6.87 -6.62
N ARG A 44 -8.28 -6.87 -6.25
CA ARG A 44 -7.85 -6.81 -4.86
C ARG A 44 -8.31 -5.53 -4.16
N VAL A 45 -8.27 -4.37 -4.82
CA VAL A 45 -8.76 -3.10 -4.24
C VAL A 45 -10.27 -3.18 -3.94
N TYR A 46 -11.06 -3.80 -4.82
CA TYR A 46 -12.52 -3.93 -4.64
C TYR A 46 -12.95 -5.11 -3.75
N SER A 47 -12.06 -6.06 -3.46
CA SER A 47 -12.32 -7.15 -2.52
C SER A 47 -12.68 -6.67 -1.12
N GLU A 48 -13.30 -7.54 -0.31
CA GLU A 48 -13.63 -7.20 1.08
C GLU A 48 -12.37 -6.93 1.90
N GLU A 49 -11.35 -7.78 1.75
CA GLU A 49 -10.03 -7.64 2.37
C GLU A 49 -9.36 -6.32 1.96
N GLY A 50 -9.44 -5.95 0.67
CA GLY A 50 -8.91 -4.69 0.15
C GLY A 50 -9.59 -3.48 0.79
N ARG A 51 -10.91 -3.51 0.92
CA ARG A 51 -11.68 -2.45 1.61
C ARG A 51 -11.32 -2.35 3.08
N ARG A 52 -11.14 -3.48 3.78
CA ARG A 52 -10.64 -3.50 5.18
C ARG A 52 -9.22 -2.93 5.29
N GLN A 53 -8.34 -3.22 4.32
CA GLN A 53 -6.99 -2.64 4.28
C GLN A 53 -7.02 -1.12 4.05
N LEU A 54 -7.88 -0.64 3.14
CA LEU A 54 -8.05 0.79 2.89
C LEU A 54 -8.56 1.55 4.11
N ALA A 55 -9.48 0.97 4.88
CA ALA A 55 -9.94 1.57 6.14
C ALA A 55 -8.78 1.78 7.13
N LYS A 56 -7.91 0.77 7.32
CA LYS A 56 -6.70 0.90 8.15
C LYS A 56 -5.72 1.94 7.62
N ILE A 57 -5.58 2.05 6.30
CA ILE A 57 -4.71 3.06 5.67
C ILE A 57 -5.22 4.48 5.96
N LYS A 58 -6.54 4.69 6.00
CA LYS A 58 -7.11 6.00 6.40
C LYS A 58 -6.75 6.37 7.83
N GLU A 59 -6.78 5.41 8.77
CA GLU A 59 -6.32 5.65 10.14
C GLU A 59 -4.82 5.97 10.21
N LEU A 60 -4.02 5.29 9.38
CA LEU A 60 -2.59 5.53 9.24
C LEU A 60 -2.27 6.93 8.71
N HIS A 61 -3.11 7.46 7.82
CA HIS A 61 -2.99 8.83 7.31
C HIS A 61 -3.20 9.86 8.42
N LEU A 62 -4.20 9.66 9.30
CA LEU A 62 -4.42 10.53 10.46
C LEU A 62 -3.21 10.55 11.40
N LEU A 63 -2.51 9.42 11.55
CA LEU A 63 -1.29 9.34 12.34
C LEU A 63 -0.12 10.05 11.67
N ALA A 64 0.04 9.88 10.35
CA ALA A 64 1.07 10.56 9.57
C ALA A 64 0.92 12.09 9.66
N ASP A 65 -0.31 12.59 9.54
CA ASP A 65 -0.63 14.02 9.68
C ASP A 65 -0.24 14.56 11.06
N ARG A 66 -0.52 13.80 12.13
CA ARG A 66 -0.12 14.17 13.50
C ARG A 66 1.40 14.20 13.69
N LEU A 67 2.13 13.38 12.94
CA LEU A 67 3.59 13.30 12.99
C LEU A 67 4.27 14.27 12.01
N GLY A 68 3.49 14.99 11.19
CA GLY A 68 4.02 15.93 10.19
C GLY A 68 4.78 15.25 9.06
N CYS A 69 4.48 13.98 8.76
CA CYS A 69 5.10 13.24 7.67
C CYS A 69 4.06 12.70 6.69
N THR A 70 4.50 12.31 5.50
CA THR A 70 3.62 11.67 4.53
C THR A 70 3.38 10.21 4.92
N PRO A 71 2.22 9.62 4.58
CA PRO A 71 1.96 8.20 4.80
C PRO A 71 2.99 7.25 4.16
N ALA A 72 3.60 7.69 3.06
CA ALA A 72 4.68 6.95 2.41
C ALA A 72 5.98 6.98 3.21
N GLN A 73 6.30 8.11 3.86
CA GLN A 73 7.42 8.21 4.79
C GLN A 73 7.18 7.41 6.07
N LEU A 74 5.94 7.36 6.57
CA LEU A 74 5.61 6.55 7.75
C LEU A 74 5.68 5.04 7.46
N ALA A 75 5.53 4.63 6.21
CA ALA A 75 5.53 3.22 5.80
C ALA A 75 6.93 2.65 5.51
N ILE A 76 7.97 3.49 5.52
CA ILE A 76 9.37 3.14 5.24
C ILE A 76 10.17 3.32 6.52
#